data_AF-A0A9D4QWR3-F1
#
_entry.id   AF-A0A9D4QWR3-F1
#
_cell.length_a   1.000
_cell.length_b   1.000
_cell.length_c   1.000
_cell.angle_alpha   90.00
_cell.angle_beta   90.00
_cell.angle_gamma   90.00
#
_symmetry.space_group_name_H-M   'P 1'
#
loop_
_entity.id
_entity.type
_entity.pdbx_description
1 polymer ?
#
loop_
_entity_poly.entity_id
_entity_poly.type
_entity_poly.pdbx_seq_one_letter_code
_entity_poly.pdbx_strand_id
1 'polypeptide(L)'
;MLKPKFCKTFEDYVKSVFLPYIDNQLKTCSRVDVVWDEFCEDSLKASTRGKRGKVIRRRIQTESAILGNWESFLRIDDKKTELFTYLDEQLSTFKAADDI
;
A
#
# COMPACT_ATOMS: atom_id res chain seq x y z
N MET A 1 6.14 -5.07 -3.90
CA MET A 1 5.04 -4.94 -2.92
C MET A 1 4.48 -6.33 -2.63
N LEU A 2 4.14 -6.63 -1.36
CA LEU A 2 3.58 -7.92 -0.96
C LEU A 2 2.29 -8.19 -1.77
N LYS A 3 2.11 -9.43 -2.25
CA LYS A 3 0.94 -9.79 -3.05
C LYS A 3 -0.21 -10.14 -2.10
N PRO A 4 -1.42 -9.59 -2.28
CA PRO A 4 -2.61 -9.95 -1.51
C PRO A 4 -3.10 -11.34 -1.93
N LYS A 5 -2.49 -12.39 -1.37
CA LYS A 5 -2.91 -13.77 -1.63
C LYS A 5 -4.19 -14.04 -0.84
N PHE A 6 -5.28 -14.36 -1.53
CA PHE A 6 -6.58 -14.75 -0.94
C PHE A 6 -7.30 -13.65 -0.13
N CYS A 7 -6.86 -12.39 -0.21
CA CYS A 7 -7.53 -11.26 0.45
C CYS A 7 -8.69 -10.75 -0.41
N LYS A 8 -9.84 -10.48 0.20
CA LYS A 8 -11.01 -9.94 -0.53
C LYS A 8 -11.04 -8.42 -0.46
N THR A 9 -10.67 -7.84 0.68
CA THR A 9 -10.67 -6.39 0.93
C THR A 9 -9.27 -5.89 1.28
N PHE A 10 -9.05 -4.57 1.18
CA PHE A 10 -7.80 -3.96 1.63
C PHE A 10 -7.56 -4.16 3.12
N GLU A 11 -8.62 -4.19 3.92
CA GLU A 11 -8.54 -4.55 5.34
C GLU A 11 -8.01 -5.96 5.55
N ASP A 12 -8.54 -6.95 4.81
CA ASP A 12 -8.05 -8.32 4.86
C ASP A 12 -6.57 -8.37 4.53
N TYR A 13 -6.13 -7.64 3.50
CA TYR A 13 -4.72 -7.59 3.11
C TYR A 13 -3.84 -7.00 4.21
N VAL A 14 -4.26 -5.92 4.85
CA VAL A 14 -3.52 -5.30 5.96
C VAL A 14 -3.36 -6.29 7.11
N LYS A 15 -4.47 -6.91 7.54
CA LYS A 15 -4.51 -7.80 8.70
C LYS A 15 -3.85 -9.16 8.46
N SER A 16 -3.96 -9.71 7.26
CA SER A 16 -3.50 -11.08 6.96
C SER A 16 -2.13 -11.17 6.29
N VAL A 17 -1.66 -10.09 5.66
CA VAL A 17 -0.40 -10.10 4.89
C VAL A 17 0.54 -9.02 5.36
N PHE A 18 0.11 -7.76 5.34
CA PHE A 18 1.03 -6.64 5.51
C PHE A 18 1.54 -6.49 6.95
N LEU A 19 0.66 -6.32 7.94
CA LEU A 19 1.07 -6.17 9.34
C LEU A 19 1.78 -7.41 9.89
N PRO A 20 1.31 -8.66 9.64
CA PRO A 20 2.04 -9.86 10.09
C PRO A 20 3.44 -9.96 9.48
N TYR A 21 3.63 -9.47 8.25
CA TYR A 21 4.95 -9.43 7.65
C TYR A 21 5.88 -8.47 8.40
N ILE A 22 5.40 -7.27 8.74
CA ILE A 22 6.18 -6.28 9.49
C ILE A 22 6.50 -6.79 10.90
N ASP A 23 5.52 -7.35 11.61
CA ASP A 23 5.72 -7.99 12.93
C ASP A 23 6.80 -9.07 12.87
N ASN A 24 6.77 -9.92 11.84
CA ASN A 24 7.77 -10.96 11.67
C ASN A 24 9.18 -10.41 11.35
N GLN A 25 9.29 -9.27 10.65
CA GLN A 25 10.59 -8.62 10.45
C GLN A 25 11.13 -8.06 11.78
N LEU A 26 10.26 -7.46 12.61
CA LEU A 26 10.62 -6.92 13.93
C LEU A 26 11.14 -8.00 14.90
N LYS A 27 10.79 -9.28 14.70
CA LYS A 27 11.38 -10.38 15.48
C LYS A 27 12.89 -10.57 15.25
N THR A 28 13.39 -10.12 14.10
CA THR A 28 14.80 -10.31 13.71
C THR A 28 15.62 -9.01 13.79
N CYS A 29 14.97 -7.86 13.94
CA CYS A 29 15.62 -6.56 13.97
C CYS A 29 14.96 -5.59 14.95
N SER A 30 15.73 -4.68 15.53
CA SER A 30 15.21 -3.70 16.48
C SER A 30 14.36 -2.59 15.84
N ARG A 31 14.45 -2.41 14.52
CA ARG A 31 13.74 -1.36 13.78
C ARG A 31 13.51 -1.79 12.34
N VAL A 32 12.29 -1.55 11.85
CA VAL A 32 11.92 -1.70 10.44
C VAL A 32 11.53 -0.32 9.91
N ASP A 33 12.25 0.17 8.89
CA ASP A 33 11.88 1.38 8.16
C ASP A 33 11.11 0.99 6.89
N VAL A 34 9.89 1.50 6.74
CA VAL A 34 9.07 1.27 5.54
C VAL A 34 9.18 2.50 4.64
N VAL A 35 9.74 2.30 3.44
CA VAL A 35 9.91 3.38 2.45
C VAL A 35 9.00 3.13 1.27
N TRP A 36 8.18 4.13 0.94
CA TRP A 36 7.30 4.11 -0.21
C TRP A 36 7.96 4.79 -1.40
N ASP A 37 7.90 4.14 -2.56
CA ASP A 37 8.31 4.74 -3.84
C ASP A 37 7.16 5.64 -4.34
N GLU A 38 7.09 6.86 -3.81
CA GLU A 38 6.14 7.88 -4.21
C GLU A 38 6.68 8.66 -5.42
N PHE A 39 5.80 8.93 -6.40
CA PHE A 39 6.17 9.68 -7.59
C PHE A 39 6.08 11.18 -7.32
N CYS A 40 7.20 11.88 -7.50
CA CYS A 40 7.22 13.34 -7.47
C CYS A 40 6.62 13.91 -8.77
N GLU A 41 5.56 14.73 -8.62
CA GLU A 41 4.84 15.38 -9.73
C GLU A 41 5.76 16.25 -10.61
N ASP A 42 6.83 16.81 -10.04
CA ASP A 42 7.79 17.67 -10.75
C ASP A 42 8.87 16.88 -11.52
N SER A 43 8.79 15.55 -11.55
CA SER A 43 9.74 14.75 -12.30
C SER A 43 9.45 14.76 -13.81
N LEU A 44 10.50 14.76 -14.64
CA LEU A 44 10.39 14.65 -16.10
C LEU A 44 9.56 13.42 -16.55
N LYS A 45 9.53 12.37 -15.71
CA LYS A 45 8.74 11.15 -15.90
C LYS A 45 7.24 11.38 -15.69
N ALA A 46 6.84 12.22 -14.73
CA ALA A 46 5.45 12.58 -14.48
C ALA A 46 4.85 13.36 -15.65
N SER A 47 5.56 14.35 -16.19
CA SER A 47 5.08 15.17 -17.33
C SER A 47 4.85 14.36 -18.60
N THR A 48 5.64 13.31 -18.82
CA THR A 48 5.51 12.43 -19.99
C THR A 48 4.30 11.51 -19.89
N ARG A 49 3.89 11.10 -18.68
CA ARG A 49 2.76 10.17 -18.44
C ARG A 49 1.41 10.85 -18.23
N GLY A 50 1.37 12.10 -17.76
CA GLY A 50 0.14 12.89 -17.65
C GLY A 50 -0.64 13.03 -18.97
N LYS A 51 0.03 12.82 -20.12
CA LYS A 51 -0.58 12.81 -21.47
C LYS A 51 -1.49 11.60 -21.75
N ARG A 52 -1.54 10.57 -20.88
CA ARG A 52 -2.32 9.33 -21.08
C ARG A 52 -3.76 9.35 -20.55
N GLY A 53 -4.26 10.50 -20.10
CA GLY A 53 -5.65 10.68 -19.70
C GLY A 53 -5.90 10.38 -18.21
N LYS A 54 -6.78 11.20 -17.61
CA LYS A 54 -7.11 11.19 -16.18
C LYS A 54 -8.20 10.14 -15.92
N VAL A 55 -7.90 9.09 -15.17
CA VAL A 55 -8.90 8.07 -14.80
C VAL A 55 -9.66 8.55 -13.56
N ILE A 56 -10.96 8.21 -13.52
CA ILE A 56 -11.91 8.59 -12.47
C ILE A 56 -11.39 8.15 -11.08
N ARG A 57 -11.38 9.12 -10.15
CA ARG A 57 -11.03 8.97 -8.74
C ARG A 57 -11.95 7.95 -8.06
N ARG A 58 -11.39 6.90 -7.46
CA ARG A 58 -12.10 6.00 -6.55
C ARG A 58 -11.25 5.85 -5.30
N ARG A 59 -11.68 6.51 -4.21
CA ARG A 59 -11.02 6.40 -2.90
C ARG A 59 -10.93 4.92 -2.51
N ILE A 60 -9.74 4.46 -2.12
CA ILE A 60 -9.60 3.20 -1.42
C ILE A 60 -10.38 3.30 -0.10
N GLN A 61 -11.45 2.53 0.00
CA GLN A 61 -12.19 2.33 1.24
C GLN A 61 -11.78 0.99 1.85
N THR A 62 -11.81 0.88 3.16
CA THR A 62 -11.46 -0.33 3.93
C THR A 62 -12.14 -1.60 3.39
N GLU A 63 -13.42 -1.47 3.01
CA GLU A 63 -14.26 -2.55 2.48
C GLU A 63 -14.16 -2.75 0.96
N SER A 64 -13.40 -1.89 0.26
CA SER A 64 -13.30 -1.98 -1.19
C SER A 64 -12.57 -3.25 -1.61
N ALA A 65 -13.13 -3.92 -2.60
CA ALA A 65 -12.57 -5.18 -3.09
C ALA A 65 -11.18 -4.95 -3.69
N ILE A 66 -10.23 -5.82 -3.34
CA ILE A 66 -8.92 -5.82 -3.99
C ILE A 66 -9.13 -6.20 -5.45
N LEU A 67 -8.81 -5.27 -6.34
CA LEU A 67 -8.95 -5.48 -7.78
C LEU A 67 -7.98 -6.60 -8.20
N GLY A 68 -8.54 -7.66 -8.81
CA GLY A 68 -7.88 -8.96 -9.03
C GLY A 68 -6.59 -8.97 -9.86
N ASN A 69 -6.15 -7.84 -10.41
CA ASN A 69 -4.82 -7.70 -11.00
C ASN A 69 -3.98 -6.68 -10.21
N TRP A 70 -3.29 -7.16 -9.18
CA TRP A 70 -2.42 -6.37 -8.30
C TRP A 70 -1.33 -5.62 -9.07
N GLU A 71 -0.73 -6.24 -10.09
CA GLU A 71 0.33 -5.61 -10.88
C GLU A 71 -0.21 -4.46 -11.73
N SER A 72 -1.42 -4.60 -12.27
CA SER A 72 -2.09 -3.52 -12.99
C SER A 72 -2.58 -2.41 -12.05
N PHE A 73 -2.99 -2.76 -10.83
CA PHE A 73 -3.36 -1.80 -9.79
C PHE A 73 -2.17 -0.90 -9.43
N LEU A 74 -1.00 -1.49 -9.19
CA LEU A 74 0.21 -0.76 -8.81
C LEU A 74 0.84 0.07 -9.93
N ARG A 75 0.39 -0.10 -11.18
CA ARG A 75 0.78 0.75 -12.32
C ARG A 75 0.01 2.07 -12.38
N ILE A 76 -1.06 2.20 -11.60
CA ILE A 76 -1.86 3.43 -11.54
C ILE A 76 -1.34 4.23 -10.35
N ASP A 77 -0.61 5.31 -10.64
CA ASP A 77 0.11 6.09 -9.63
C ASP A 77 -0.83 6.61 -8.54
N ASP A 78 -1.97 7.21 -8.90
CA ASP A 78 -2.99 7.67 -7.95
C ASP A 78 -3.43 6.57 -6.97
N LYS A 79 -3.65 5.35 -7.47
CA LYS A 79 -4.07 4.21 -6.63
C LYS A 79 -2.93 3.70 -5.76
N LYS A 80 -1.70 3.78 -6.27
CA LYS A 80 -0.49 3.41 -5.52
C LYS A 80 -0.29 4.39 -4.36
N THR A 81 -0.43 5.70 -4.60
CA THR A 81 -0.35 6.74 -3.56
C THR A 81 -1.44 6.55 -2.50
N GLU A 82 -2.71 6.39 -2.91
CA GLU A 82 -3.80 6.14 -1.95
C GLU A 82 -3.56 4.88 -1.10
N LEU A 83 -3.02 3.81 -1.71
CA LEU A 83 -2.70 2.58 -1.00
C LEU A 83 -1.59 2.81 0.02
N PHE A 84 -0.56 3.59 -0.33
CA PHE A 84 0.55 3.88 0.59
C PHE A 84 0.09 4.75 1.76
N THR A 85 -0.71 5.78 1.51
CA THR A 85 -1.32 6.58 2.58
C THR A 85 -2.13 5.70 3.54
N TYR A 86 -2.97 4.80 3.00
CA TYR A 86 -3.74 3.87 3.80
C TYR A 86 -2.86 2.94 4.65
N LEU A 87 -1.79 2.38 4.08
CA LEU A 87 -0.86 1.51 4.82
C LEU A 87 -0.10 2.26 5.91
N ASP A 88 0.25 3.53 5.68
CA ASP A 88 0.92 4.39 6.65
C ASP A 88 0.02 4.69 7.86
N GLU A 89 -1.26 5.01 7.60
CA GLU A 89 -2.28 5.15 8.65
C GLU A 89 -2.42 3.87 9.50
N GLN A 90 -2.44 2.70 8.86
CA GLN A 90 -2.52 1.43 9.56
C GLN A 90 -1.25 1.14 10.38
N LEU A 91 -0.05 1.49 9.88
CA LEU A 91 1.20 1.35 10.62
C LEU A 91 1.26 2.28 11.84
N SER A 92 0.77 3.51 11.72
CA SER A 92 0.72 4.45 12.85
C SER A 92 -0.15 3.96 14.01
N THR A 93 -1.15 3.13 13.71
CA THR A 93 -2.05 2.52 14.70
C THR A 93 -1.56 1.14 15.17
N PHE A 94 -0.63 0.53 14.45
CA PHE A 94 -0.13 -0.81 14.73
C PHE A 94 0.75 -0.82 15.99
N LYS A 95 0.50 -1.80 16.87
CA LYS A 95 1.36 -2.14 17.99
C LYS A 95 1.86 -3.57 17.79
N ALA A 96 3.17 -3.76 17.90
CA ALA A 96 3.77 -5.09 17.79
C ALA A 96 3.29 -5.99 18.94
N ALA A 97 3.21 -7.29 18.70
CA ALA A 97 2.63 -8.23 19.66
C ALA A 97 3.43 -8.40 20.96
N ASP A 98 4.66 -7.87 21.03
CA ASP A 98 5.59 -8.05 22.15
C ASP A 98 5.58 -6.89 23.19
N ASP A 99 4.58 -6.00 23.14
CA ASP A 99 4.42 -4.87 24.08
C ASP A 99 3.48 -5.17 25.30
N ILE A 100 3.36 -6.43 25.74
CA ILE A 100 2.65 -6.82 26.99
C ILE A 100 3.53 -7.67 27.90
#